data_AF-A0A379TE10-F1
#
_entry.id   AF-A0A379TE10-F1
#
_cell.length_a   1.000
_cell.length_b   1.000
_cell.length_c   1.000
_cell.angle_alpha   90.00
_cell.angle_beta   90.00
_cell.angle_gamma   90.00
#
_symmetry.space_group_name_H-M   'P 1'
#
loop_
_entity.id
_entity.type
_entity.pdbx_description
1 polymer ?
#
loop_
_entity_poly.entity_id
_entity_poly.type
_entity_poly.pdbx_seq_one_letter_code
_entity_poly.pdbx_strand_id
1 'polypeptide(L)'
;MLELGEQRVEKLKARGFEHAGIYNPQGVGGTHVMYVLHHANQPELYHGLPKDPQIDTSINLWKGALKPLAAAGFIATFAGLIFHYIGIGPNKETDDDEEEHHE
;
A
#
# COMPACT_ATOMS: atom_id res chain seq x y z
N MET A 1 -17.06 -7.19 -23.04
CA MET A 1 -18.03 -6.61 -22.08
C MET A 1 -18.00 -5.08 -22.06
N LEU A 2 -16.83 -4.42 -22.05
CA LEU A 2 -16.74 -2.95 -22.11
C LEU A 2 -17.50 -2.36 -23.30
N GLU A 3 -17.26 -2.87 -24.51
CA GLU A 3 -17.95 -2.42 -25.73
C GLU A 3 -19.48 -2.51 -25.62
N LEU A 4 -20.01 -3.61 -25.08
CA LEU A 4 -21.44 -3.78 -24.84
C LEU A 4 -21.97 -2.77 -23.80
N GLY A 5 -21.17 -2.47 -22.78
CA GLY A 5 -21.46 -1.43 -21.80
C GLY A 5 -21.57 -0.05 -22.45
N GLU A 6 -20.65 0.30 -23.34
CA GLU A 6 -20.65 1.60 -24.03
C GLU A 6 -21.87 1.74 -24.93
N GLN A 7 -22.19 0.71 -25.71
CA GLN A 7 -23.42 0.67 -26.50
C GLN A 7 -24.68 0.85 -25.62
N ARG A 8 -24.67 0.35 -24.38
CA ARG A 8 -25.78 0.57 -23.44
C ARG A 8 -25.80 2.00 -22.90
N VAL A 9 -24.65 2.59 -22.61
CA VAL A 9 -24.51 3.99 -22.20
C VAL A 9 -25.07 4.93 -23.27
N GLU A 10 -24.71 4.73 -24.54
CA GLU A 10 -25.23 5.52 -25.67
C GLU A 10 -26.77 5.48 -25.72
N LYS A 11 -27.36 4.29 -25.55
CA LYS A 11 -28.82 4.13 -25.50
C LYS A 11 -29.46 4.83 -24.30
N LEU A 12 -28.77 4.92 -23.17
CA LEU A 12 -29.27 5.65 -21.99
C LEU A 12 -29.19 7.17 -22.18
N LYS A 13 -28.08 7.65 -22.75
CA LYS A 13 -27.91 9.07 -23.11
C LYS A 13 -29.00 9.53 -24.09
N ALA A 14 -29.29 8.73 -25.11
CA ALA A 14 -30.39 8.99 -26.04
C ALA A 14 -31.78 9.02 -25.39
N ARG A 15 -31.94 8.49 -24.17
CA ARG A 15 -33.17 8.50 -23.37
C ARG A 15 -33.20 9.60 -22.31
N GLY A 16 -32.23 10.52 -22.31
CA GLY A 16 -32.16 11.67 -21.41
C GLY A 16 -31.27 11.50 -20.18
N PHE A 17 -30.57 10.37 -20.03
CA PHE A 17 -29.58 10.21 -18.96
C PHE A 17 -28.22 10.74 -19.40
N GLU A 18 -28.05 12.07 -19.36
CA GLU A 18 -26.83 12.76 -19.82
C GLU A 18 -25.55 12.21 -19.17
N HIS A 19 -25.62 11.87 -17.89
CA HIS A 19 -24.50 11.35 -17.10
C HIS A 19 -24.47 9.83 -16.99
N ALA A 20 -25.10 9.10 -17.91
CA ALA A 20 -24.95 7.67 -17.98
C ALA A 20 -23.49 7.29 -18.31
N GLY A 21 -22.99 6.21 -17.72
CA GLY A 21 -21.60 5.79 -17.89
C GLY A 21 -21.33 4.39 -17.34
N ILE A 22 -20.18 3.84 -17.72
CA ILE A 22 -19.67 2.59 -17.15
C ILE A 22 -18.93 2.90 -15.85
N TYR A 23 -19.29 2.20 -14.79
CA TYR A 23 -18.52 2.18 -13.56
C TYR A 23 -17.46 1.09 -13.63
N ASN A 24 -16.22 1.50 -13.91
CA ASN A 24 -15.03 0.66 -13.97
C ASN A 24 -13.83 1.42 -13.36
N PRO A 25 -13.75 1.50 -12.01
CA PRO A 25 -12.89 2.46 -11.32
C PRO A 25 -11.39 2.20 -11.53
N GLN A 26 -10.67 3.22 -11.96
CA GLN A 26 -9.24 3.13 -12.24
C GLN A 26 -8.37 3.12 -10.99
N GLY A 27 -8.86 3.66 -9.86
CA GLY A 27 -8.15 3.65 -8.57
C GLY A 27 -7.83 2.25 -8.03
N VAL A 28 -8.47 1.21 -8.56
CA VAL A 28 -8.18 -0.22 -8.29
C VAL A 28 -7.72 -0.99 -9.54
N GLY A 29 -7.35 -0.29 -10.62
CA GLY A 29 -6.88 -0.90 -11.86
C GLY A 29 -7.99 -1.44 -12.78
N GLY A 30 -9.24 -1.00 -12.57
CA GLY A 30 -10.42 -1.57 -13.20
C GLY A 30 -10.94 -2.80 -12.46
N THR A 31 -12.11 -3.26 -12.87
CA THR A 31 -12.87 -4.31 -12.21
C THR A 31 -13.35 -5.33 -13.22
N HIS A 32 -13.39 -6.59 -12.81
CA HIS A 32 -13.92 -7.68 -13.64
C HIS A 32 -15.45 -7.80 -13.55
N VAL A 33 -16.07 -7.07 -12.62
CA VAL A 33 -17.51 -6.86 -12.50
C VAL A 33 -17.76 -5.37 -12.59
N MET A 34 -18.44 -4.94 -13.65
CA MET A 34 -18.68 -3.53 -13.95
C MET A 34 -20.18 -3.26 -14.01
N TYR A 35 -20.56 -2.02 -13.77
CA TYR A 35 -21.96 -1.58 -13.88
C TYR A 35 -22.12 -0.56 -15.00
N VAL A 36 -23.30 -0.52 -15.60
CA VAL A 36 -23.76 0.63 -16.39
C VAL A 36 -24.72 1.42 -15.52
N LEU A 37 -24.36 2.65 -15.17
CA LEU A 37 -25.13 3.51 -14.29
C LEU A 37 -25.86 4.58 -15.10
N HIS A 38 -27.04 4.96 -14.64
CA HIS A 38 -27.80 6.10 -15.18
C HIS A 38 -27.19 7.43 -14.71
N HIS A 39 -26.67 7.45 -13.48
CA HIS A 39 -26.04 8.59 -12.84
C HIS A 39 -24.60 8.23 -12.46
N ALA A 40 -23.73 8.01 -13.45
CA ALA A 40 -22.34 7.61 -13.20
C ALA A 40 -21.51 8.71 -12.50
N ASN A 41 -21.97 9.96 -12.52
CA ASN A 41 -21.38 11.09 -11.78
C ASN A 41 -21.74 11.10 -10.28
N GLN A 42 -22.76 10.34 -9.88
CA GLN A 42 -23.26 10.21 -8.51
C GLN A 42 -23.49 8.73 -8.15
N PRO A 43 -22.44 7.89 -8.21
CA PRO A 43 -22.58 6.46 -7.93
C PRO A 43 -23.09 6.18 -6.51
N GLU A 44 -22.90 7.10 -5.56
CA GLU A 44 -23.35 6.97 -4.18
C GLU A 44 -24.88 6.84 -4.05
N LEU A 45 -25.64 7.33 -5.05
CA LEU A 45 -27.09 7.12 -5.15
C LEU A 45 -27.47 5.63 -5.22
N TYR A 46 -26.56 4.78 -5.72
CA TYR A 46 -26.73 3.33 -5.79
C TYR A 46 -26.30 2.68 -4.48
N HIS A 47 -27.00 2.99 -3.39
CA HIS A 47 -26.77 2.43 -2.05
C HIS A 47 -25.32 2.55 -1.55
N GLY A 48 -24.69 3.71 -1.77
CA GLY A 48 -23.35 3.98 -1.26
C GLY A 48 -22.21 3.39 -2.09
N LEU A 49 -22.45 3.06 -3.37
CA LEU A 49 -21.37 2.68 -4.28
C LEU A 49 -20.31 3.80 -4.32
N PRO A 50 -19.04 3.53 -3.97
CA PRO A 50 -18.01 4.56 -3.85
C PRO A 50 -17.75 5.29 -5.18
N LYS A 51 -17.51 6.59 -5.16
CA LYS A 51 -17.26 7.34 -6.40
C LYS A 51 -15.90 7.14 -7.03
N ASP A 52 -14.85 7.11 -6.21
CA ASP A 52 -13.49 6.90 -6.66
C ASP A 52 -12.77 5.96 -5.69
N PRO A 53 -13.12 4.66 -5.69
CA PRO A 53 -12.48 3.70 -4.80
C PRO A 53 -11.02 3.50 -5.20
N GLN A 54 -10.16 3.54 -4.19
CA GLN A 54 -8.72 3.34 -4.32
C GLN A 54 -8.21 2.54 -3.13
N ILE A 55 -7.01 1.98 -3.25
CA ILE A 55 -6.32 1.38 -2.11
C ILE A 55 -6.00 2.50 -1.11
N ASP A 56 -6.38 2.29 0.15
CA ASP A 56 -6.15 3.24 1.23
C ASP A 56 -4.66 3.59 1.38
N THR A 57 -4.37 4.87 1.64
CA THR A 57 -2.99 5.39 1.72
C THR A 57 -2.18 4.71 2.82
N SER A 58 -2.79 4.38 3.97
CA SER A 58 -2.10 3.71 5.06
C SER A 58 -1.67 2.28 4.66
N ILE A 59 -2.50 1.59 3.87
CA ILE A 59 -2.19 0.27 3.34
C ILE A 59 -1.04 0.35 2.35
N ASN A 60 -1.04 1.33 1.44
CA ASN A 60 0.07 1.57 0.52
C ASN A 60 1.38 1.86 1.26
N LEU A 61 1.35 2.65 2.34
CA LEU A 61 2.55 2.91 3.16
C LEU A 61 3.06 1.63 3.84
N TRP A 62 2.17 0.88 4.48
CA TRP A 62 2.52 -0.34 5.21
C TRP A 62 3.07 -1.44 4.31
N LYS A 63 2.42 -1.67 3.16
CA LYS A 63 2.82 -2.71 2.20
C LYS A 63 3.93 -2.26 1.26
N GLY A 64 4.09 -0.95 1.06
CA GLY A 64 5.12 -0.35 0.23
C GLY A 64 6.34 0.06 1.05
N ALA A 65 6.57 1.37 1.18
CA ALA A 65 7.82 1.95 1.66
C ALA A 65 8.28 1.45 3.04
N LEU A 66 7.36 1.12 3.95
CA LEU A 66 7.74 0.66 5.28
C LEU A 66 8.53 -0.66 5.25
N LYS A 67 8.30 -1.52 4.25
CA LYS A 67 8.98 -2.83 4.12
C LYS A 67 10.49 -2.69 3.86
N PRO A 68 10.95 -2.02 2.79
CA PRO A 68 12.38 -1.83 2.55
C PRO A 68 13.05 -0.97 3.63
N LEU A 69 12.34 0.03 4.20
CA LEU A 69 12.87 0.82 5.31
C LEU A 69 13.14 -0.04 6.55
N ALA A 70 12.19 -0.91 6.92
CA ALA A 70 12.39 -1.85 8.01
C ALA A 70 13.53 -2.83 7.73
N ALA A 71 13.62 -3.36 6.49
CA ALA A 71 14.72 -4.25 6.09
C ALA A 71 16.09 -3.56 6.19
N ALA A 72 16.20 -2.32 5.72
CA ALA A 72 17.42 -1.52 5.85
C ALA A 72 17.76 -1.27 7.32
N GLY A 73 16.77 -0.93 8.15
CA GLY A 73 16.92 -0.79 9.60
C GLY A 73 17.47 -2.06 10.24
N PHE A 74 16.91 -3.23 9.92
CA PHE A 74 17.42 -4.51 10.41
C PHE A 74 18.88 -4.74 10.03
N ILE A 75 19.24 -4.57 8.76
CA ILE A 75 20.62 -4.76 8.29
C ILE A 75 21.57 -3.81 9.03
N ALA A 76 21.21 -2.53 9.13
CA ALA A 76 22.02 -1.53 9.81
C ALA A 76 22.17 -1.85 11.30
N THR A 77 21.11 -2.29 11.98
CA THR A 77 21.17 -2.71 13.38
C THR A 77 22.07 -3.92 13.56
N PHE A 78 21.91 -4.99 12.76
CA PHE A 78 22.76 -6.18 12.87
C PHE A 78 24.23 -5.86 12.59
N ALA A 79 24.51 -5.10 11.53
CA ALA A 79 25.87 -4.66 11.21
C ALA A 79 26.46 -3.82 12.35
N GLY A 80 25.70 -2.85 12.86
CA GLY A 80 26.11 -2.01 13.98
C GLY A 80 26.42 -2.81 15.24
N LEU A 81 25.57 -3.79 15.59
CA LEU A 81 25.79 -4.66 16.75
C LEU A 81 27.04 -5.55 16.58
N ILE A 82 27.26 -6.12 15.39
CA ILE A 82 28.43 -6.95 15.09
C ILE A 82 29.71 -6.10 15.19
N PHE A 83 29.76 -4.94 14.53
CA PHE A 83 30.95 -4.08 14.55
C PHE A 83 31.20 -3.47 15.94
N HIS A 84 30.14 -3.11 16.68
CA HIS A 84 30.26 -2.68 18.07
C HIS A 84 30.90 -3.75 18.95
N TYR A 85 30.43 -5.00 18.84
CA TYR A 85 30.98 -6.11 19.63
C TYR A 85 32.43 -6.43 19.24
N ILE A 86 32.77 -6.42 17.95
CA ILE A 86 34.16 -6.65 17.51
C ILE A 86 35.08 -5.51 17.97
N GLY A 87 34.62 -4.26 17.90
CA GLY A 87 35.43 -3.09 18.21
C GLY A 87 35.63 -2.82 19.70
N ILE A 88 34.61 -3.10 20.53
CA ILE A 88 34.64 -2.80 21.98
C ILE A 88 34.88 -4.07 22.81
N GLY A 89 34.39 -5.22 22.34
CA GLY A 89 34.43 -6.46 23.10
C GLY A 89 33.29 -6.60 24.11
N PRO A 90 33.23 -7.73 24.82
CA PRO A 90 32.23 -7.98 25.85
C PRO A 90 32.46 -7.08 27.07
N ASN A 91 31.38 -6.65 27.73
CA ASN A 91 31.47 -6.12 29.08
C ASN A 91 31.61 -7.30 30.06
N LYS A 92 32.78 -7.44 30.66
CA LYS A 92 33.08 -8.47 31.67
C LYS A 92 33.12 -7.84 33.05
N GLU A 93 32.79 -8.63 34.06
CA GLU A 93 33.13 -8.29 35.44
C GLU A 93 34.65 -8.26 35.56
N THR A 94 35.20 -7.26 36.25
CA THR A 94 36.61 -7.23 36.61
C THR A 94 36.79 -8.09 37.84
N ASP A 95 37.32 -9.30 37.69
CA ASP A 95 38.01 -9.95 38.81
C ASP A 95 39.42 -9.32 38.87
N ASP A 96 39.84 -8.88 40.06
CA ASP A 96 41.09 -8.14 40.34
C ASP A 96 42.38 -8.87 39.89
N ASP A 97 42.29 -10.05 39.27
CA ASP A 97 43.40 -10.93 38.90
C ASP A 97 43.88 -10.78 37.42
N GLU A 98 43.17 -10.05 36.55
CA GLU A 98 43.56 -9.92 35.12
C GLU A 98 44.64 -8.85 34.83
N GLU A 99 45.03 -8.01 35.81
CA GLU A 99 46.13 -7.03 35.63
C GLU A 99 47.53 -7.59 35.95
N GLU A 100 47.67 -8.74 36.63
CA GLU A 100 49.00 -9.29 37.02
C GLU A 100 49.71 -10.13 35.95
N HIS A 101 49.09 -10.38 34.79
CA HIS A 101 49.66 -11.27 33.75
C HIS A 101 50.31 -10.55 32.55
N HIS A 102 50.62 -9.26 32.70
CA HIS A 102 51.35 -8.44 31.72
C HIS A 102 52.57 -7.73 32.33
N GLU A 103 53.53 -8.49 32.86
CA GLU A 103 54.96 -8.09 32.91
C GLU A 103 55.82 -9.09 32.12
#